data_AF-A0A350ERI4-F1
#
_entry.id   AF-A0A350ERI4-F1
#
_cell.length_a   1.000
_cell.length_b   1.000
_cell.length_c   1.000
_cell.angle_alpha   90.00
_cell.angle_beta   90.00
_cell.angle_gamma   90.00
#
_symmetry.space_group_name_H-M   'P 1'
#
loop_
_entity.id
_entity.type
_entity.pdbx_description
1 polymer ?
#
loop_
_entity_poly.entity_id
_entity_poly.type
_entity_poly.pdbx_seq_one_letter_code
_entity_poly.pdbx_strand_id
1 'polypeptide(L)' 'QDVWEYDSVIDTRTVDTHMRRLREKLGDAARYLDTVRGVGYRFMETA' A
#
# COMPACT_ATOMS: atom_id res chain seq x y z
N GLN A 1 -7.55 7.80 -15.51
CA GLN A 1 -7.62 6.33 -15.71
C GLN A 1 -7.44 5.74 -14.33
N ASP A 2 -8.53 5.74 -13.56
CA ASP A 2 -8.55 5.30 -12.17
C ASP A 2 -8.74 3.78 -12.17
N VAL A 3 -7.72 3.06 -11.71
CA VAL A 3 -7.67 1.59 -11.77
C VAL A 3 -8.57 0.95 -10.70
N TRP A 4 -9.09 1.76 -9.78
CA TRP A 4 -9.89 1.29 -8.64
C TRP A 4 -11.06 2.24 -8.43
N GLU A 5 -12.20 1.92 -9.02
CA GLU A 5 -13.48 2.48 -8.58
C GLU A 5 -13.67 2.10 -7.11
N TYR A 6 -13.56 3.09 -6.22
CA TYR A 6 -13.68 2.96 -4.76
C TYR A 6 -15.13 2.67 -4.32
N ASP A 7 -15.81 1.73 -4.98
CA ASP A 7 -17.22 1.40 -4.72
C ASP A 7 -17.39 0.21 -3.77
N SER A 8 -16.31 -0.31 -3.22
CA SER A 8 -16.44 -1.32 -2.18
C SER A 8 -15.50 -1.01 -1.05
N VAL A 9 -16.08 -1.16 0.14
CA VAL A 9 -15.42 -1.39 1.40
C VAL A 9 -14.49 -2.60 1.24
N ILE A 10 -13.39 -2.46 0.51
CA ILE A 10 -12.29 -3.41 0.52
C ILE A 10 -11.79 -3.32 1.96
N ASP A 11 -12.15 -4.34 2.74
CA ASP A 11 -11.85 -4.46 4.15
C ASP A 11 -10.38 -4.08 4.35
N THR A 12 -10.13 -2.86 4.84
CA THR A 12 -8.82 -2.19 4.81
C THR A 12 -7.76 -3.05 5.51
N ARG A 13 -8.21 -3.88 6.46
CA ARG A 13 -7.41 -4.90 7.17
C ARG A 13 -6.73 -5.90 6.24
N THR A 14 -7.37 -6.24 5.12
CA THR A 14 -6.82 -7.17 4.12
C THR A 14 -5.67 -6.50 3.38
N VAL A 15 -5.84 -5.24 2.98
CA VAL A 15 -4.78 -4.43 2.34
C VAL A 15 -3.59 -4.27 3.28
N ASP A 16 -3.82 -3.96 4.55
CA ASP A 16 -2.76 -3.82 5.55
C ASP A 16 -1.93 -5.11 5.70
N THR A 17 -2.60 -6.26 5.72
CA THR A 17 -1.95 -7.58 5.81
C THR A 17 -1.09 -7.85 4.57
N HIS A 18 -1.62 -7.58 3.37
CA HIS A 18 -0.85 -7.72 2.14
C HIS A 18 0.31 -6.74 2.05
N MET A 19 0.11 -5.51 2.52
CA MET A 19 1.12 -4.47 2.53
C MET A 19 2.29 -4.83 3.45
N ARG A 20 2.00 -5.38 4.63
CA ARG A 20 3.02 -5.90 5.54
C ARG A 20 3.81 -7.04 4.90
N ARG A 21 3.13 -8.05 4.36
CA ARG A 21 3.79 -9.19 3.68
C ARG A 21 4.60 -8.75 2.47
N LEU A 22 4.14 -7.73 1.74
CA LEU A 22 4.86 -7.16 0.61
C LEU A 22 6.15 -6.48 1.06
N ARG A 23 6.11 -5.66 2.11
CA ARG A 23 7.31 -5.03 2.68
C ARG A 23 8.32 -6.06 3.17
N GLU A 24 7.86 -7.12 3.84
CA GLU A 24 8.73 -8.24 4.25
C GLU A 24 9.42 -8.90 3.06
N LYS A 25 8.72 -9.10 1.94
CA LYS A 25 9.28 -9.68 0.71
C LYS A 25 10.23 -8.76 -0.06
N LEU A 26 10.03 -7.45 0.04
CA LEU A 26 10.83 -6.46 -0.68
C LEU A 26 12.14 -6.10 0.03
N GLY A 27 12.26 -6.36 1.33
CA GLY A 27 13.46 -6.02 2.11
C GLY A 27 13.78 -4.53 2.00
N ASP A 28 15.00 -4.18 1.57
CA ASP A 28 15.44 -2.79 1.43
C ASP A 28 14.59 -1.97 0.45
N ALA A 29 13.99 -2.62 -0.56
CA ALA A 29 13.09 -1.95 -1.50
C ALA A 29 11.76 -1.54 -0.86
N ALA A 30 11.43 -2.01 0.34
CA ALA A 30 10.26 -1.55 1.09
C ALA A 30 10.32 -0.04 1.41
N ARG A 31 11.51 0.58 1.37
CA ARG A 31 11.68 2.04 1.54
C ARG A 31 10.89 2.87 0.53
N TYR A 32 10.61 2.31 -0.65
CA TYR A 32 9.80 2.96 -1.69
C TYR A 32 8.29 2.94 -1.37
N LEU A 33 7.85 2.32 -0.28
CA LEU A 33 6.44 2.15 0.07
C LEU A 33 6.04 2.97 1.30
N ASP A 34 5.39 4.11 1.07
CA ASP A 34 4.97 5.05 2.10
C ASP A 34 3.54 4.80 2.59
N THR A 35 3.26 5.17 3.84
CA THR A 35 1.92 5.07 4.45
C THR A 35 1.35 6.46 4.68
N VAL A 36 0.29 6.79 3.94
CA VAL A 36 -0.45 8.04 4.07
C VAL A 36 -1.62 7.81 5.03
N ARG A 37 -1.47 8.28 6.28
CA ARG A 37 -2.47 8.07 7.34
C ARG A 37 -3.84 8.64 6.92
N GLY A 38 -4.88 7.83 7.12
CA GLY A 38 -6.26 8.20 6.74
C GLY A 38 -6.55 8.13 5.24
N VAL A 39 -5.58 7.73 4.40
CA VAL A 39 -5.74 7.61 2.95
C VAL A 39 -5.38 6.22 2.45
N GLY A 40 -4.17 5.71 2.78
CA GLY A 40 -3.71 4.41 2.31
C GLY A 40 -2.19 4.35 2.11
N TYR A 41 -1.75 3.75 1.00
CA TYR A 41 -0.35 3.49 0.69
C TYR A 41 0.06 4.13 -0.63
N ARG A 42 1.31 4.58 -0.72
CA ARG A 42 1.85 5.23 -1.93
C ARG A 42 3.23 4.67 -2.25
N PHE A 43 3.50 4.48 -3.54
CA PHE A 43 4.85 4.21 -4.03
C PHE A 43 5.60 5.53 -4.27
N MET A 44 6.82 5.65 -3.76
CA MET A 44 7.72 6.78 -3.98
C MET A 44 8.84 6.35 -4.92
N GLU A 45 9.05 7.08 -6.02
CA GLU A 45 10.18 6.81 -6.92
C GLU A 45 11.54 7.24 -6.32
N THR A 46 11.51 8.03 -5.25
CA THR A 46 12.71 8.49 -4.54
C THR A 46 12.50 8.25 -3.06
N ALA A 47 13.22 7.28 -2.50
CA ALA A 47 13.15 6.88 -1.10
C ALA A 47 14.53 6.81 -0.46
#